data_AF-A0A972WYB4-F1
#
_entry.id   AF-A0A972WYB4-F1
#
_cell.length_a   1.000
_cell.length_b   1.000
_cell.length_c   1.000
_cell.angle_alpha   90.00
_cell.angle_beta   90.00
_cell.angle_gamma   90.00
#
_symmetry.space_group_name_H-M   'P 1'
#
loop_
_entity.id
_entity.type
_entity.pdbx_description
1 polymer ?
#
loop_
_entity_poly.entity_id
_entity_poly.type
_entity_poly.pdbx_seq_one_letter_code
_entity_poly.pdbx_strand_id
1 'polypeptide(L)'
;MKNLSRRGFISSSATVLGAGISFGILASCGKGLTSNQDSQSDFPDDLQLVRRFPQVLVPGNLRLPISLALSSGIIDSNSGFNFPQTLSAKVIDLSTDKVIIENVSATLHGNVSAHSHSDVSVHSHDAEISLPYYPFRINILNSGNYALVVSGGPIEGAAFSVLEPDQVAVPGANDSLPGFDTPTFDNNREVKPICTRIPDPCPFHAMTLTEALKLGVPVAYLVGTPAHCETGTCAPALDGLIEVGSR
;
A
#
# COMPACT_ATOMS: atom_id res chain seq x y z
N MET A 1 -38.37 36.28 11.76
CA MET A 1 -37.67 35.02 12.15
C MET A 1 -38.17 33.87 11.27
N LYS A 2 -37.31 33.36 10.38
CA LYS A 2 -37.38 32.01 9.82
C LYS A 2 -35.93 31.55 9.64
N ASN A 3 -35.51 30.62 10.50
CA ASN A 3 -34.18 30.01 10.49
C ASN A 3 -34.09 29.00 9.32
N LEU A 4 -33.12 29.19 8.44
CA LEU A 4 -32.72 28.18 7.46
C LEU A 4 -31.57 27.36 8.04
N SER A 5 -31.78 26.04 8.13
CA SER A 5 -30.87 25.08 8.76
C SER A 5 -29.80 24.57 7.78
N ARG A 6 -28.58 24.37 8.31
CA ARG A 6 -27.34 23.91 7.66
C ARG A 6 -27.44 22.61 6.83
N ARG A 7 -28.56 21.88 6.85
CA ARG A 7 -28.72 20.59 6.15
C ARG A 7 -29.16 20.70 4.68
N GLY A 8 -29.46 21.90 4.17
CA GLY A 8 -29.93 22.08 2.79
C GLY A 8 -28.85 22.24 1.71
N PHE A 9 -27.57 22.38 2.08
CA PHE A 9 -26.53 22.78 1.10
C PHE A 9 -25.70 21.63 0.52
N ILE A 10 -25.87 20.39 0.99
CA ILE A 10 -25.09 19.22 0.52
C ILE A 10 -26.01 18.19 -0.16
N SER A 11 -26.94 18.65 -1.02
CA SER A 11 -27.81 17.77 -1.82
C SER A 11 -27.76 18.11 -3.31
N SER A 12 -26.65 18.64 -3.82
CA SER A 12 -26.51 18.87 -5.26
C SER A 12 -25.06 18.71 -5.68
N SER A 13 -24.61 17.46 -5.83
CA SER A 13 -23.47 17.08 -6.68
C SER A 13 -23.43 15.56 -6.89
N ALA A 14 -24.40 15.04 -7.63
CA ALA A 14 -24.15 14.00 -8.64
C ALA A 14 -24.32 14.75 -9.98
N THR A 15 -23.46 14.67 -11.00
CA THR A 15 -22.92 13.49 -11.68
C THR A 15 -21.89 13.98 -12.74
N VAL A 16 -21.01 13.07 -13.21
CA VAL A 16 -20.32 13.04 -14.55
C VAL A 16 -18.90 13.64 -14.71
N LEU A 17 -17.96 12.69 -14.94
CA LEU A 17 -16.80 12.64 -15.86
C LEU A 17 -15.87 13.87 -16.04
N GLY A 18 -14.56 13.64 -15.87
CA GLY A 18 -13.52 14.46 -16.49
C GLY A 18 -12.18 14.42 -15.75
N ALA A 19 -11.10 14.16 -16.49
CA ALA A 19 -9.72 14.11 -16.02
C ALA A 19 -9.26 15.41 -15.34
N GLY A 20 -8.36 15.29 -14.37
CA GLY A 20 -7.63 16.41 -13.77
C GLY A 20 -7.33 16.18 -12.28
N ILE A 21 -6.14 15.69 -11.97
CA ILE A 21 -5.66 15.61 -10.59
C ILE A 21 -5.31 17.04 -10.17
N SER A 22 -6.19 17.69 -9.41
CA SER A 22 -5.87 18.91 -8.68
C SER A 22 -5.84 18.59 -7.19
N PHE A 23 -4.66 18.71 -6.59
CA PHE A 23 -4.46 18.70 -5.14
C PHE A 23 -5.15 19.93 -4.54
N GLY A 24 -6.41 19.76 -4.12
CA GLY A 24 -7.13 20.74 -3.32
C GLY A 24 -6.82 20.55 -1.84
N ILE A 25 -5.94 21.38 -1.28
CA ILE A 25 -5.72 21.45 0.17
C ILE A 25 -6.93 22.15 0.78
N LEU A 26 -7.82 21.39 1.43
CA LEU A 26 -8.85 21.96 2.28
C LEU A 26 -8.23 22.33 3.64
N ALA A 27 -7.75 23.57 3.74
CA ALA A 27 -7.39 24.18 5.03
C ALA A 27 -8.67 24.51 5.82
N SER A 28 -9.01 23.65 6.77
CA SER A 28 -10.05 23.95 7.77
C SER A 28 -9.46 24.86 8.86
N CYS A 29 -9.75 26.15 8.79
CA CYS A 29 -9.49 27.08 9.91
C CYS A 29 -10.55 26.89 11.00
N GLY A 30 -10.33 25.92 11.89
CA GLY A 30 -11.07 25.76 13.14
C GLY A 30 -10.36 26.49 14.29
N LYS A 31 -10.94 27.59 14.78
CA LYS A 31 -10.46 28.32 15.97
C LYS A 31 -10.73 27.49 17.24
N GLY A 32 -9.64 27.01 17.86
CA GLY A 32 -9.39 26.88 19.30
C GLY A 32 -10.45 26.28 20.22
N LEU A 33 -10.17 25.07 20.72
CA LEU A 33 -10.53 24.62 22.06
C LEU A 33 -9.28 24.02 22.69
N THR A 34 -8.77 24.68 23.73
CA THR A 34 -7.66 24.19 24.55
C THR A 34 -8.11 22.95 25.32
N SER A 35 -7.67 21.79 24.87
CA SER A 35 -7.74 20.53 25.61
C SER A 35 -6.35 20.24 26.15
N ASN A 36 -6.16 20.43 27.45
CA ASN A 36 -5.04 19.85 28.19
C ASN A 36 -5.15 18.32 28.11
N GLN A 37 -4.45 17.71 27.15
CA GLN A 37 -3.98 16.35 27.29
C GLN A 37 -2.47 16.37 27.13
N ASP A 38 -1.82 16.32 28.28
CA ASP A 38 -0.41 16.03 28.44
C ASP A 38 -0.19 14.59 27.95
N SER A 39 0.16 14.48 26.67
CA SER A 39 0.71 13.29 26.04
C SER A 39 1.68 13.84 25.02
N GLN A 40 2.88 14.14 25.49
CA GLN A 40 4.01 14.51 24.64
C GLN A 40 4.04 13.51 23.48
N SER A 41 3.71 13.96 22.26
CA SER A 41 3.82 13.12 21.09
C SER A 41 5.32 12.84 20.92
N ASP A 42 5.70 11.57 20.98
CA ASP A 42 7.07 11.13 20.65
C ASP A 42 7.41 11.39 19.17
N PHE A 43 6.43 11.87 18.39
CA PHE A 43 6.57 12.22 16.98
C PHE A 43 6.53 13.73 16.72
N PRO A 44 7.17 14.19 15.64
CA PRO A 44 7.03 15.55 15.15
C PRO A 44 5.58 15.93 14.86
N ASP A 45 5.23 17.20 15.07
CA ASP A 45 3.88 17.74 14.87
C ASP A 45 3.37 17.59 13.42
N ASP A 46 4.27 17.58 12.43
CA ASP A 46 3.95 17.45 11.02
C ASP A 46 4.03 16.01 10.49
N LEU A 47 4.09 15.01 11.38
CA LEU A 47 4.04 13.60 11.02
C LEU A 47 2.77 13.29 10.23
N GLN A 48 2.91 12.48 9.19
CA GLN A 48 1.83 11.94 8.38
C GLN A 48 2.00 10.44 8.21
N LEU A 49 0.87 9.74 8.13
CA LEU A 49 0.83 8.30 7.82
C LEU A 49 0.49 8.11 6.35
N VAL A 50 1.40 7.45 5.62
CA VAL A 50 1.25 7.24 4.16
C VAL A 50 1.10 5.76 3.87
N ARG A 51 0.03 5.38 3.17
CA ARG A 51 -0.10 4.01 2.65
C ARG A 51 0.90 3.79 1.53
N ARG A 52 1.78 2.81 1.70
CA ARG A 52 2.92 2.59 0.82
C ARG A 52 2.53 2.10 -0.57
N PHE A 53 1.54 1.22 -0.66
CA PHE A 53 1.10 0.63 -1.93
C PHE A 53 -0.39 0.90 -2.14
N PRO A 54 -0.82 1.30 -3.35
CA PRO A 54 -2.23 1.29 -3.69
C PRO A 54 -2.72 -0.16 -3.64
N GLN A 55 -3.81 -0.39 -2.90
CA GLN A 55 -4.39 -1.71 -2.72
C GLN A 55 -5.91 -1.60 -2.81
N VAL A 56 -6.51 -2.54 -3.52
CA VAL A 56 -7.93 -2.82 -3.41
C VAL A 56 -8.10 -3.77 -2.24
N LEU A 57 -8.92 -3.38 -1.27
CA LEU A 57 -9.15 -4.13 -0.04
C LEU A 57 -10.59 -4.63 -0.02
N VAL A 58 -10.78 -5.88 0.38
CA VAL A 58 -12.08 -6.53 0.63
C VAL A 58 -12.06 -7.14 2.03
N PRO A 59 -13.20 -7.44 2.68
CA PRO A 59 -13.20 -8.01 4.03
C PRO A 59 -12.30 -9.23 4.18
N GLY A 60 -11.61 -9.33 5.31
CA GLY A 60 -10.68 -10.41 5.65
C GLY A 60 -9.43 -9.94 6.36
N ASN A 61 -8.35 -10.73 6.25
CA ASN A 61 -7.03 -10.39 6.79
C ASN A 61 -6.32 -9.41 5.86
N LEU A 62 -6.33 -8.13 6.22
CA LEU A 62 -5.73 -7.05 5.45
C LEU A 62 -4.30 -6.79 5.92
N ARG A 63 -3.40 -6.53 4.96
CA ARG A 63 -2.06 -6.02 5.23
C ARG A 63 -1.98 -4.57 4.80
N LEU A 64 -1.85 -3.66 5.76
CA LEU A 64 -1.71 -2.22 5.54
C LEU A 64 -0.26 -1.79 5.79
N PRO A 65 0.57 -1.64 4.74
CA PRO A 65 1.92 -1.11 4.88
C PRO A 65 1.87 0.42 5.00
N ILE A 66 2.30 0.91 6.17
CA ILE A 66 2.30 2.33 6.51
C ILE A 66 3.74 2.83 6.57
N SER A 67 4.07 3.82 5.75
CA SER A 67 5.29 4.62 5.88
C SER A 67 4.99 5.87 6.70
N LEU A 68 6.02 6.38 7.37
CA LEU A 68 5.98 7.66 8.05
C LEU A 68 6.48 8.76 7.09
N ALA A 69 5.85 9.91 7.12
CA ALA A 69 6.22 11.07 6.32
C ALA A 69 6.19 12.34 7.17
N LEU A 70 7.00 13.32 6.82
CA LEU A 70 6.88 14.70 7.30
C LEU A 70 6.37 15.58 6.15
N SER A 71 6.20 16.88 6.40
CA SER A 71 5.87 17.85 5.36
C SER A 71 6.90 17.89 4.20
N SER A 72 8.14 17.46 4.45
CA SER A 72 9.22 17.35 3.47
C SER A 72 9.15 16.09 2.59
N GLY A 73 8.30 15.12 2.92
CA GLY A 73 8.17 13.86 2.20
C GLY A 73 8.25 12.62 3.10
N ILE A 74 8.27 11.44 2.46
CA ILE A 74 8.40 10.16 3.18
C ILE A 74 9.77 10.12 3.87
N ILE A 75 9.76 9.73 5.15
CA ILE A 75 10.98 9.58 5.94
C ILE A 75 11.72 8.33 5.47
N ASP A 76 12.96 8.51 5.04
CA ASP A 76 13.86 7.44 4.63
C ASP A 76 14.84 7.07 5.75
N SER A 77 15.62 6.02 5.54
CA SER A 77 16.61 5.52 6.50
C SER A 77 17.80 6.48 6.70
N ASN A 78 17.99 7.46 5.82
CA ASN A 78 19.09 8.44 5.85
C ASN A 78 18.70 9.75 6.56
N SER A 79 17.42 9.93 6.86
CA SER A 79 16.86 11.14 7.49
C SER A 79 17.35 11.44 8.91
N GLY A 80 18.04 10.50 9.57
CA GLY A 80 18.40 10.59 10.99
C GLY A 80 17.21 10.44 11.95
N PHE A 81 16.03 10.14 11.43
CA PHE A 81 14.84 9.88 12.22
C PHE A 81 14.98 8.58 13.02
N ASN A 82 14.68 8.63 14.33
CA ASN A 82 14.71 7.45 15.18
C ASN A 82 13.41 6.66 15.06
N PHE A 83 13.37 5.72 14.11
CA PHE A 83 12.19 4.87 13.91
C PHE A 83 11.94 3.96 15.12
N PRO A 84 10.72 3.98 15.70
CA PRO A 84 10.34 3.00 16.70
C PRO A 84 10.39 1.58 16.12
N GLN A 85 10.95 0.62 16.87
CA GLN A 85 11.00 -0.78 16.42
C GLN A 85 9.60 -1.39 16.24
N THR A 86 8.64 -0.91 17.03
CA THR A 86 7.24 -1.32 16.95
C THR A 86 6.36 -0.09 17.00
N LEU A 87 5.35 -0.04 16.12
CA LEU A 87 4.25 0.91 16.25
C LEU A 87 3.00 0.19 16.69
N SER A 88 2.29 0.81 17.64
CA SER A 88 0.94 0.41 18.04
C SER A 88 -0.08 1.34 17.41
N ALA A 89 -1.23 0.79 17.06
CA ALA A 89 -2.33 1.52 16.46
C ALA A 89 -3.68 0.95 16.90
N LYS A 90 -4.73 1.71 16.64
CA LYS A 90 -6.13 1.31 16.69
C LYS A 90 -6.79 1.51 15.33
N VAL A 91 -7.91 0.85 15.09
CA VAL A 91 -8.73 1.06 13.88
C VAL A 91 -10.08 1.62 14.26
N ILE A 92 -10.47 2.70 13.60
CA ILE A 92 -11.74 3.40 13.79
C ILE A 92 -12.60 3.21 12.55
N ASP A 93 -13.88 2.94 12.74
CA ASP A 93 -14.90 3.03 11.71
C ASP A 93 -15.32 4.49 11.54
N LEU A 94 -15.05 5.06 10.36
CA LEU A 94 -15.28 6.49 10.07
C LEU A 94 -16.77 6.84 9.90
N SER A 95 -17.65 5.84 9.78
CA SER A 95 -19.09 6.07 9.70
C SER A 95 -19.74 6.18 11.08
N THR A 96 -19.13 5.59 12.11
CA THR A 96 -19.69 5.54 13.47
C THR A 96 -18.80 6.16 14.54
N ASP A 97 -17.57 6.57 14.19
CA ASP A 97 -16.51 7.02 15.08
C ASP A 97 -16.16 6.00 16.19
N LYS A 98 -16.48 4.72 15.98
CA LYS A 98 -16.20 3.64 16.95
C LYS A 98 -14.86 3.01 16.68
N VAL A 99 -14.12 2.73 17.75
CA VAL A 99 -12.95 1.86 17.70
C VAL A 99 -13.43 0.42 17.48
N ILE A 100 -12.99 -0.20 16.38
CA ILE A 100 -13.33 -1.59 16.04
C ILE A 100 -12.17 -2.56 16.30
N ILE A 101 -10.94 -2.02 16.39
CA ILE A 101 -9.75 -2.75 16.82
C ILE A 101 -9.00 -1.83 17.78
N GLU A 102 -8.96 -2.21 19.07
CA GLU A 102 -8.35 -1.39 20.12
C GLU A 102 -6.82 -1.41 20.07
N ASN A 103 -6.23 -2.57 19.77
CA ASN A 103 -4.78 -2.75 19.79
C ASN A 103 -4.33 -3.62 18.61
N VAL A 104 -3.55 -3.04 17.71
CA VAL A 104 -2.76 -3.75 16.71
C VAL A 104 -1.36 -3.18 16.71
N SER A 105 -0.35 -4.01 16.46
CA SER A 105 1.02 -3.55 16.32
C SER A 105 1.68 -4.09 15.06
N ALA A 106 2.72 -3.39 14.62
CA ALA A 106 3.57 -3.80 13.51
C ALA A 106 5.02 -3.50 13.86
N THR A 107 5.90 -4.46 13.56
CA THR A 107 7.34 -4.28 13.65
C THR A 107 7.84 -3.55 12.41
N LEU A 108 8.83 -2.68 12.59
CA LEU A 108 9.50 -1.97 11.53
C LEU A 108 10.06 -2.94 10.47
N HIS A 109 9.86 -2.61 9.20
CA HIS A 109 10.36 -3.37 8.06
C HIS A 109 11.07 -2.44 7.08
N GLY A 110 12.14 -2.93 6.46
CA GLY A 110 13.11 -2.12 5.70
C GLY A 110 14.42 -1.96 6.47
N ASN A 111 15.51 -1.68 5.77
CA ASN A 111 16.82 -1.57 6.40
C ASN A 111 16.98 -0.15 6.97
N VAL A 112 17.24 -0.04 8.27
CA VAL A 112 17.55 1.21 8.96
C VAL A 112 19.02 1.14 9.37
N SER A 113 19.92 1.04 8.39
CA SER A 113 21.35 0.99 8.70
C SER A 113 21.81 2.36 9.19
N ALA A 114 22.01 2.45 10.51
CA ALA A 114 22.95 3.39 11.09
C ALA A 114 24.30 3.25 10.36
N HIS A 115 24.89 4.38 9.98
CA HIS A 115 26.24 4.55 9.45
C HIS A 115 27.08 3.28 9.29
N SER A 116 27.37 2.86 8.05
CA SER A 116 28.51 1.97 7.80
C SER A 116 29.26 2.38 6.53
N HIS A 117 30.56 2.31 6.68
CA HIS A 117 31.59 2.82 5.80
C HIS A 117 31.66 2.10 4.45
N SER A 118 32.12 2.87 3.45
CA SER A 118 32.55 2.42 2.13
C SER A 118 33.50 1.21 2.21
N ASP A 119 33.03 0.06 1.72
CA ASP A 119 33.79 -0.97 0.98
C ASP A 119 33.19 -2.37 1.21
N VAL A 120 32.07 -2.70 0.53
CA VAL A 120 31.71 -4.10 0.26
C VAL A 120 30.91 -4.19 -1.04
N SER A 121 31.37 -5.03 -1.95
CA SER A 121 30.65 -5.52 -3.13
C SER A 121 29.30 -6.13 -2.74
N VAL A 122 28.23 -5.44 -3.09
CA VAL A 122 26.83 -5.79 -2.77
C VAL A 122 26.39 -7.02 -3.55
N HIS A 123 26.03 -8.09 -2.85
CA HIS A 123 25.16 -9.12 -3.41
C HIS A 123 23.73 -8.58 -3.45
N SER A 124 23.14 -8.67 -4.64
CA SER A 124 21.96 -7.94 -5.11
C SER A 124 20.60 -8.38 -4.52
N HIS A 125 20.55 -8.70 -3.23
CA HIS A 125 19.28 -8.94 -2.50
C HIS A 125 19.01 -7.91 -1.41
N ASP A 126 20.05 -7.15 -1.03
CA ASP A 126 19.97 -6.03 -0.08
C ASP A 126 19.98 -4.68 -0.81
N ALA A 127 19.44 -4.60 -2.04
CA ALA A 127 19.20 -3.33 -2.69
C ALA A 127 18.21 -2.52 -1.82
N GLU A 128 18.82 -1.70 -0.97
CA GLU A 128 18.30 -0.84 0.08
C GLU A 128 16.82 -0.52 -0.08
N ILE A 129 15.96 -1.18 0.69
CA ILE A 129 14.70 -0.54 1.07
C ILE A 129 15.07 0.57 2.05
N SER A 130 15.55 1.68 1.49
CA SER A 130 15.84 2.94 2.17
C SER A 130 14.56 3.61 2.70
N LEU A 131 13.39 3.01 2.48
CA LEU A 131 12.10 3.55 2.90
C LEU A 131 11.44 2.61 3.90
N PRO A 132 11.71 2.76 5.21
CA PRO A 132 11.11 1.93 6.24
C PRO A 132 9.59 2.05 6.26
N TYR A 133 8.92 0.96 6.67
CA TYR A 133 7.47 0.91 6.80
C TYR A 133 7.02 -0.13 7.82
N TYR A 134 5.76 -0.02 8.25
CA TYR A 134 5.14 -0.88 9.25
C TYR A 134 3.99 -1.67 8.60
N PRO A 135 4.12 -3.00 8.41
CA PRO A 135 3.10 -3.83 7.77
C PRO A 135 2.03 -4.27 8.78
N PHE A 136 1.11 -3.37 9.14
CA PHE A 136 -0.01 -3.72 10.02
C PHE A 136 -0.86 -4.84 9.40
N ARG A 137 -1.18 -5.85 10.20
CA ARG A 137 -2.10 -6.93 9.83
C ARG A 137 -3.35 -6.81 10.68
N ILE A 138 -4.49 -6.57 10.03
CA ILE A 138 -5.78 -6.38 10.69
C ILE A 138 -6.83 -7.31 10.08
N ASN A 139 -7.84 -7.67 10.86
CA ASN A 139 -8.98 -8.42 10.35
C ASN A 139 -10.21 -7.53 10.32
N ILE A 140 -10.71 -7.22 9.12
CA ILE A 140 -11.89 -6.37 8.92
C ILE A 140 -13.01 -7.22 8.33
N LEU A 141 -14.15 -7.28 9.01
CA LEU A 141 -15.22 -8.21 8.66
C LEU A 141 -16.24 -7.62 7.69
N ASN A 142 -16.32 -6.30 7.57
CA ASN A 142 -17.33 -5.61 6.78
C ASN A 142 -16.69 -4.64 5.81
N SER A 143 -17.37 -4.37 4.71
CA SER A 143 -17.03 -3.23 3.85
C SER A 143 -17.24 -1.92 4.61
N GLY A 144 -16.52 -0.87 4.22
CA GLY A 144 -16.62 0.42 4.87
C GLY A 144 -15.38 1.29 4.71
N ASN A 145 -15.42 2.45 5.36
CA ASN A 145 -14.31 3.38 5.45
C ASN A 145 -13.78 3.41 6.87
N TYR A 146 -12.47 3.27 7.00
CA TYR A 146 -11.79 3.11 8.27
C TYR A 146 -10.56 4.02 8.34
N ALA A 147 -10.07 4.29 9.54
CA ALA A 147 -8.79 4.91 9.76
C ALA A 147 -7.92 4.06 10.69
N LEU A 148 -6.66 3.87 10.33
CA LEU A 148 -5.64 3.32 11.20
C LEU A 148 -4.94 4.48 11.92
N VAL A 149 -5.11 4.57 13.24
CA VAL A 149 -4.59 5.65 14.07
C VAL A 149 -3.45 5.12 14.92
N VAL A 150 -2.23 5.59 14.66
CA VAL A 150 -1.01 5.21 15.41
C VAL A 150 -0.95 5.97 16.74
N SER A 151 -0.59 5.28 17.82
CA SER A 151 -0.40 5.90 19.13
C SER A 151 0.68 6.99 19.08
N GLY A 152 0.37 8.19 19.58
CA GLY A 152 1.26 9.35 19.54
C GLY A 152 1.35 10.06 18.19
N GLY A 153 0.74 9.52 17.13
CA GLY A 153 0.68 10.14 15.81
C GLY A 153 -0.57 11.01 15.59
N PRO A 154 -0.83 11.44 14.35
CA PRO A 154 -2.00 12.25 14.00
C PRO A 154 -3.31 11.55 14.34
N ILE A 155 -4.26 12.29 14.92
CA ILE A 155 -5.56 11.77 15.36
C ILE A 155 -6.43 11.30 14.19
N GLU A 156 -6.21 11.88 13.00
CA GLU A 156 -6.90 11.54 11.75
C GLU A 156 -6.48 10.17 11.22
N GLY A 157 -5.26 9.72 11.55
CA GLY A 157 -4.70 8.46 11.11
C GLY A 157 -4.53 8.33 9.58
N ALA A 158 -4.33 7.10 9.11
CA ALA A 158 -4.33 6.74 7.70
C ALA A 158 -5.68 6.15 7.29
N ALA A 159 -6.45 6.89 6.49
CA ALA A 159 -7.74 6.43 5.97
C ALA A 159 -7.56 5.32 4.90
N PHE A 160 -8.44 4.32 4.95
CA PHE A 160 -8.54 3.26 3.95
C PHE A 160 -9.98 2.81 3.76
N SER A 161 -10.28 2.27 2.57
CA SER A 161 -11.59 1.77 2.21
C SER A 161 -11.52 0.28 1.96
N VAL A 162 -12.52 -0.44 2.46
CA VAL A 162 -12.76 -1.86 2.23
C VAL A 162 -14.02 -1.96 1.39
N LEU A 163 -13.88 -2.45 0.16
CA LEU A 163 -14.96 -2.58 -0.81
C LEU A 163 -15.74 -3.88 -0.60
N GLU A 164 -16.96 -3.93 -1.12
CA GLU A 164 -17.67 -5.20 -1.20
C GLU A 164 -16.95 -6.16 -2.18
N PRO A 165 -16.87 -7.47 -1.87
CA PRO A 165 -16.18 -8.42 -2.74
C PRO A 165 -16.69 -8.43 -4.18
N ASP A 166 -17.99 -8.25 -4.39
CA ASP A 166 -18.62 -8.25 -5.72
C ASP A 166 -18.30 -7.00 -6.57
N GLN A 167 -17.72 -5.97 -5.97
CA GLN A 167 -17.22 -4.77 -6.65
C GLN A 167 -15.79 -4.93 -7.15
N VAL A 168 -15.11 -6.03 -6.81
CA VAL A 168 -13.70 -6.27 -7.14
C VAL A 168 -13.60 -7.43 -8.13
N ALA A 169 -13.21 -7.12 -9.37
CA ALA A 169 -13.05 -8.12 -10.42
C ALA A 169 -11.78 -8.98 -10.28
N VAL A 170 -10.87 -8.60 -9.37
CA VAL A 170 -9.62 -9.31 -9.13
C VAL A 170 -9.84 -10.36 -8.04
N PRO A 171 -9.48 -11.64 -8.26
CA PRO A 171 -9.58 -12.68 -7.23
C PRO A 171 -8.85 -12.29 -5.95
N GLY A 172 -9.54 -12.47 -4.82
CA GLY A 172 -8.99 -12.25 -3.48
C GLY A 172 -8.18 -13.44 -2.97
N ALA A 173 -7.69 -13.31 -1.74
CA ALA A 173 -7.05 -14.44 -1.07
C ALA A 173 -8.05 -15.58 -0.85
N ASN A 174 -7.62 -16.81 -1.16
CA ASN A 174 -8.42 -18.05 -1.14
C ASN A 174 -9.44 -18.21 -2.28
N ASP A 175 -9.61 -17.22 -3.15
CA ASP A 175 -10.37 -17.40 -4.38
C ASP A 175 -9.59 -18.27 -5.36
N SER A 176 -10.32 -18.98 -6.24
CA SER A 176 -9.69 -19.65 -7.36
C SER A 176 -9.22 -18.62 -8.38
N LEU A 177 -7.93 -18.64 -8.72
CA LEU A 177 -7.40 -17.81 -9.82
C LEU A 177 -7.91 -18.39 -11.15
N PRO A 178 -8.75 -17.67 -11.92
CA PRO A 178 -9.22 -18.16 -13.21
C PRO A 178 -8.06 -18.25 -14.19
N GLY A 179 -7.96 -19.38 -14.89
CA GLY A 179 -7.01 -19.55 -15.98
C GLY A 179 -7.41 -18.73 -17.20
N PHE A 180 -6.41 -18.14 -17.86
CA PHE A 180 -6.54 -17.52 -19.17
C PHE A 180 -5.21 -17.61 -19.92
N ASP A 181 -5.27 -17.59 -21.24
CA ASP A 181 -4.09 -17.81 -22.07
C ASP A 181 -3.24 -16.53 -22.15
N THR A 182 -2.14 -16.45 -21.41
CA THR A 182 -1.21 -15.32 -21.49
C THR A 182 -0.38 -15.36 -22.77
N PRO A 183 0.12 -14.21 -23.29
CA PRO A 183 1.11 -14.20 -24.38
C PRO A 183 2.34 -15.07 -24.07
N THR A 184 2.75 -15.88 -25.04
CA THR A 184 3.95 -16.74 -24.98
C THR A 184 4.94 -16.39 -26.09
N PHE A 185 6.13 -17.02 -26.05
CA PHE A 185 7.12 -16.90 -27.13
C PHE A 185 6.58 -17.43 -28.47
N ASP A 186 5.85 -18.56 -28.44
CA ASP A 186 5.30 -19.20 -29.65
C ASP A 186 4.01 -18.53 -30.14
N ASN A 187 3.27 -17.88 -29.23
CA ASN A 187 2.06 -17.13 -29.55
C ASN A 187 2.00 -15.84 -28.72
N ASN A 188 2.56 -14.77 -29.28
CA ASN A 188 2.62 -13.47 -28.60
C ASN A 188 1.26 -12.76 -28.49
N ARG A 189 0.20 -13.26 -29.13
CA ARG A 189 -1.14 -12.65 -29.12
C ARG A 189 -1.10 -11.13 -29.38
N GLU A 190 -0.26 -10.70 -30.32
CA GLU A 190 -0.02 -9.30 -30.72
C GLU A 190 0.70 -8.42 -29.69
N VAL A 191 1.10 -8.97 -28.54
CA VAL A 191 1.87 -8.23 -27.52
C VAL A 191 3.35 -8.21 -27.92
N LYS A 192 3.90 -7.01 -28.19
CA LYS A 192 5.30 -6.82 -28.60
C LYS A 192 5.91 -5.58 -27.92
N PRO A 193 7.01 -5.70 -27.16
CA PRO A 193 7.61 -6.96 -26.70
C PRO A 193 6.73 -7.68 -25.67
N ILE A 194 6.80 -9.01 -25.59
CA ILE A 194 6.06 -9.79 -24.57
C ILE A 194 6.64 -9.59 -23.16
N CYS A 195 7.92 -9.26 -23.08
CA CYS A 195 8.64 -9.03 -21.84
C CYS A 195 9.49 -7.77 -22.00
N THR A 196 9.41 -6.85 -21.04
CA THR A 196 10.24 -5.64 -21.03
C THR A 196 11.55 -5.84 -20.26
N ARG A 197 11.82 -7.04 -19.71
CA ARG A 197 13.10 -7.32 -19.02
C ARG A 197 14.25 -7.24 -20.01
N ILE A 198 15.37 -6.66 -19.56
CA ILE A 198 16.62 -6.48 -20.33
C ILE A 198 17.75 -7.17 -19.54
N PRO A 199 18.74 -7.80 -20.21
CA PRO A 199 18.87 -7.95 -21.66
C PRO A 199 17.94 -9.02 -22.23
N ASP A 200 17.72 -10.10 -21.49
CA ASP A 200 16.97 -11.26 -21.97
C ASP A 200 15.55 -11.31 -21.39
N PRO A 201 14.55 -11.74 -22.19
CA PRO A 201 13.20 -11.95 -21.70
C PRO A 201 13.17 -13.04 -20.62
N CYS A 202 12.23 -12.95 -19.67
CA CYS A 202 12.12 -13.95 -18.61
C CYS A 202 11.61 -15.30 -19.15
N PRO A 203 11.99 -16.43 -18.54
CA PRO A 203 11.61 -17.77 -19.02
C PRO A 203 10.10 -18.06 -18.83
N PHE A 204 9.40 -17.27 -18.02
CA PHE A 204 7.99 -17.50 -17.68
C PHE A 204 7.01 -17.28 -18.84
N HIS A 205 7.46 -16.75 -19.98
CA HIS A 205 6.66 -16.68 -21.21
C HIS A 205 6.71 -17.96 -22.08
N ALA A 206 7.28 -19.05 -21.57
CA ALA A 206 7.28 -20.35 -22.25
C ALA A 206 5.92 -21.07 -22.21
N MET A 207 5.00 -20.66 -21.32
CA MET A 207 3.67 -21.24 -21.19
C MET A 207 2.64 -20.20 -20.77
N THR A 208 1.37 -20.55 -20.92
CA THR A 208 0.24 -19.75 -20.47
C THR A 208 -0.04 -19.93 -18.98
N LEU A 209 -0.76 -18.98 -18.36
CA LEU A 209 -1.31 -19.18 -17.01
C LEU A 209 -2.26 -20.39 -16.96
N THR A 210 -3.08 -20.61 -18.00
CA THR A 210 -3.96 -21.79 -18.11
C THR A 210 -3.16 -23.10 -18.00
N GLU A 211 -2.03 -23.20 -18.68
CA GLU A 211 -1.15 -24.38 -18.64
C GLU A 211 -0.48 -24.52 -17.28
N ALA A 212 0.05 -23.43 -16.73
CA ALA A 212 0.69 -23.43 -15.41
C ALA A 212 -0.27 -23.93 -14.30
N LEU A 213 -1.52 -23.46 -14.30
CA LEU A 213 -2.53 -23.88 -13.32
C LEU A 213 -2.92 -25.37 -13.44
N LYS A 214 -2.74 -25.98 -14.61
CA LYS A 214 -3.01 -27.42 -14.82
C LYS A 214 -1.89 -28.32 -14.30
N LEU A 215 -0.71 -27.79 -13.96
CA LEU A 215 0.42 -28.58 -13.45
C LEU A 215 0.16 -29.17 -12.05
N GLY A 216 -0.85 -28.68 -11.33
CA GLY A 216 -1.20 -29.18 -9.99
C GLY A 216 -0.18 -28.82 -8.90
N VAL A 217 0.70 -27.85 -9.17
CA VAL A 217 1.68 -27.31 -8.21
C VAL A 217 1.35 -25.85 -7.89
N PRO A 218 1.84 -25.29 -6.76
CA PRO A 218 1.68 -23.88 -6.47
C PRO A 218 2.23 -23.00 -7.60
N VAL A 219 1.43 -22.03 -8.05
CA VAL A 219 1.80 -21.09 -9.13
C VAL A 219 2.04 -19.71 -8.52
N ALA A 220 3.21 -19.14 -8.79
CA ALA A 220 3.48 -17.71 -8.60
C ALA A 220 3.23 -16.97 -9.91
N TYR A 221 2.37 -15.95 -9.89
CA TYR A 221 2.04 -15.14 -11.07
C TYR A 221 2.40 -13.68 -10.82
N LEU A 222 3.25 -13.11 -11.66
CA LEU A 222 3.68 -11.71 -11.59
C LEU A 222 3.21 -10.96 -12.83
N VAL A 223 2.43 -9.90 -12.60
CA VAL A 223 2.10 -8.90 -13.62
C VAL A 223 2.98 -7.69 -13.38
N GLY A 224 3.80 -7.33 -14.37
CA GLY A 224 4.65 -6.15 -14.26
C GLY A 224 5.37 -5.82 -15.57
N THR A 225 5.91 -4.61 -15.62
CA THR A 225 6.75 -4.11 -16.72
C THR A 225 8.15 -3.78 -16.18
N PRO A 226 9.03 -4.79 -15.97
CA PRO A 226 10.31 -4.64 -15.28
C PRO A 226 11.16 -3.42 -15.65
N ALA A 227 11.28 -3.08 -16.94
CA ALA A 227 12.11 -1.94 -17.38
C ALA A 227 11.41 -0.57 -17.27
N HIS A 228 10.12 -0.52 -16.98
CA HIS A 228 9.34 0.72 -16.95
C HIS A 228 8.75 1.03 -15.58
N CYS A 229 9.00 0.17 -14.60
CA CYS A 229 8.46 0.30 -13.25
C CYS A 229 9.26 1.35 -12.47
N GLU A 230 8.72 2.56 -12.35
CA GLU A 230 9.35 3.69 -11.66
C GLU A 230 9.64 3.42 -10.18
N THR A 231 8.84 2.55 -9.55
CA THR A 231 8.99 2.19 -8.14
C THR A 231 10.17 1.25 -7.87
N GLY A 232 10.85 0.77 -8.92
CA GLY A 232 11.99 -0.14 -8.79
C GLY A 232 11.61 -1.50 -8.19
N THR A 233 10.32 -1.84 -8.06
CA THR A 233 9.87 -3.09 -7.44
C THR A 233 9.67 -4.22 -8.45
N CYS A 234 9.30 -3.90 -9.70
CA CYS A 234 8.91 -4.91 -10.67
C CYS A 234 10.10 -5.75 -11.17
N ALA A 235 11.26 -5.13 -11.42
CA ALA A 235 12.45 -5.86 -11.86
C ALA A 235 13.02 -6.76 -10.75
N PRO A 236 13.28 -6.28 -9.52
CA PRO A 236 13.76 -7.15 -8.44
C PRO A 236 12.78 -8.27 -8.08
N ALA A 237 11.48 -8.01 -8.10
CA ALA A 237 10.48 -9.06 -7.87
C ALA A 237 10.57 -10.16 -8.94
N LEU A 238 10.74 -9.77 -10.21
CA LEU A 238 10.91 -10.74 -11.29
C LEU A 238 12.22 -11.52 -11.16
N ASP A 239 13.33 -10.86 -10.83
CA ASP A 239 14.63 -11.54 -10.66
C ASP A 239 14.59 -12.53 -9.50
N GLY A 240 13.94 -12.18 -8.38
CA GLY A 240 13.71 -13.11 -7.28
C GLY A 240 12.86 -14.33 -7.68
N LEU A 241 11.82 -14.13 -8.49
CA LEU A 241 11.04 -15.24 -9.04
C LEU A 241 11.88 -16.13 -9.96
N ILE A 242 12.72 -15.55 -10.82
CA ILE A 242 13.62 -16.31 -11.70
C ILE A 242 14.59 -17.15 -10.87
N GLU A 243 15.17 -16.59 -9.81
CA GLU A 243 16.07 -17.34 -8.93
C GLU A 243 15.37 -18.53 -8.29
N VAL A 244 14.18 -18.33 -7.72
CA VAL A 244 13.41 -19.41 -7.09
C VAL A 244 12.98 -20.46 -8.11
N GLY A 245 12.54 -20.04 -9.29
CA GLY A 245 12.08 -20.93 -10.36
C GLY A 245 13.20 -21.70 -11.08
N SER A 246 14.46 -21.33 -10.85
CA SER A 246 15.64 -22.03 -11.41
C SER A 246 16.20 -23.11 -10.48
N ARG A 247 15.58 -23.30 -9.30
CA ARG A 247 15.94 -24.35 -8.31
C ARG A 247 15.10 -25.59 -8.53
#